data_AF-A0A9E7EAL6-F1
#
_entry.id   AF-A0A9E7EAL6-F1
#
_cell.length_a   1.000
_cell.length_b   1.000
_cell.length_c   1.000
_cell.angle_alpha   90.00
_cell.angle_beta   90.00
_cell.angle_gamma   90.00
#
_symmetry.space_group_name_H-M   'P 1'
#
loop_
_entity.id
_entity.type
_entity.pdbx_description
1 polymer ?
#
loop_
_entity_poly.entity_id
_entity_poly.type
_entity_poly.pdbx_seq_one_letter_code
_entity_poly.pdbx_strand_id
1 'polypeptide(L)'
;MTWEDLPINLLLQIFKESNPIDQGAVARVCHIWQMTFLDSSLWRIVDLGSLQSNSIWVNTRIRLSQALRTMVTYGRVNIRCIIFHPQLHIKDEHLSLIARGCPYLKRLVVPRWEVMNKNAMCNAIKNFRDLESVIMPGNTSRHIMKTMSMSCKSFFELKVIGCFPKRFGIRATLYLPGLKILSLRCCRTSMVAIEMILGGMNHLEVLNLSHALVQLEVGSEVMPLAKGFKEMTCKFVLETASTLRSFLYCQDYVSCSECKMLMDGGLRHENGFWRYDEVVSLDLRKDTHHNDDDEDYDDEDVVDDTEDDDDDDDDDDDDDDDDDDDDNDDDDVDVDDDDNDDDDYDEDDDDARR
;
A
#
# COMPACT_ATOMS: atom_id res chain seq x y z
N MET A 1 -30.29 28.12 -10.64
CA MET A 1 -28.91 27.73 -10.30
C MET A 1 -28.47 26.73 -11.34
N THR A 2 -27.50 27.11 -12.17
CA THR A 2 -26.96 26.23 -13.22
C THR A 2 -25.74 25.50 -12.67
N TRP A 3 -25.44 24.30 -13.18
CA TRP A 3 -24.28 23.51 -12.74
C TRP A 3 -22.93 24.20 -13.02
N GLU A 4 -22.96 25.22 -13.87
CA GLU A 4 -21.81 26.09 -14.20
C GLU A 4 -21.50 27.11 -13.09
N ASP A 5 -22.46 27.40 -12.21
CA ASP A 5 -22.27 28.34 -11.09
C ASP A 5 -21.76 27.66 -9.82
N LEU A 6 -21.45 26.35 -9.88
CA LEU A 6 -21.02 25.60 -8.72
C LEU A 6 -19.60 26.05 -8.32
N PRO A 7 -19.36 26.44 -7.06
CA PRO A 7 -18.02 26.74 -6.55
C PRO A 7 -17.02 25.61 -6.82
N ILE A 8 -15.78 25.95 -7.19
CA ILE A 8 -14.71 25.00 -7.54
C ILE A 8 -14.47 23.99 -6.40
N ASN A 9 -14.51 24.42 -5.14
CA ASN A 9 -14.36 23.55 -3.98
C ASN A 9 -15.44 22.45 -3.91
N LEU A 10 -16.69 22.75 -4.29
CA LEU A 10 -17.76 21.75 -4.37
C LEU A 10 -17.56 20.81 -5.57
N LEU A 11 -17.07 21.32 -6.70
CA LEU A 11 -16.73 20.49 -7.85
C LEU A 11 -15.59 19.52 -7.51
N LEU A 12 -14.56 19.98 -6.79
CA LEU A 12 -13.46 19.12 -6.31
C LEU A 12 -13.99 17.99 -5.42
N GLN A 13 -14.94 18.29 -4.52
CA GLN A 13 -15.59 17.25 -3.70
C GLN A 13 -16.37 16.26 -4.56
N ILE A 14 -17.12 16.72 -5.56
CA ILE A 14 -17.82 15.83 -6.50
C ILE A 14 -16.83 14.94 -7.27
N PHE A 15 -15.73 15.50 -7.75
CA PHE A 15 -14.70 14.72 -8.43
C PHE A 15 -14.07 13.67 -7.51
N LYS A 16 -13.75 14.02 -6.26
CA LYS A 16 -13.21 13.09 -5.25
C LYS A 16 -14.14 11.91 -4.94
N GLU A 17 -15.45 12.15 -4.91
CA GLU A 17 -16.45 11.10 -4.68
C GLU A 17 -16.78 10.29 -5.94
N SER A 18 -16.42 10.79 -7.13
CA SER A 18 -16.70 10.13 -8.40
C SER A 18 -15.68 9.04 -8.74
N ASN A 19 -16.13 7.99 -9.43
CA ASN A 19 -15.26 6.91 -9.86
C ASN A 19 -14.16 7.46 -10.80
N PRO A 20 -12.86 7.20 -10.55
CA PRO A 20 -11.76 7.68 -11.39
C PRO A 20 -11.90 7.33 -12.88
N ILE A 21 -12.60 6.23 -13.20
CA ILE A 21 -12.88 5.85 -14.59
C ILE A 21 -13.82 6.86 -15.28
N ASP A 22 -14.77 7.43 -14.55
CA ASP A 22 -15.84 8.26 -15.10
C ASP A 22 -15.50 9.75 -15.03
N GLN A 23 -14.51 10.14 -14.21
CA GLN A 23 -14.05 11.52 -14.08
C GLN A 23 -13.71 12.18 -15.44
N GLY A 24 -13.08 11.44 -16.35
CA GLY A 24 -12.76 11.97 -17.68
C GLY A 24 -14.00 12.26 -18.55
N ALA A 25 -15.11 11.55 -18.33
CA ALA A 25 -16.38 11.87 -18.99
C ALA A 25 -17.08 13.05 -18.32
N VAL A 26 -17.03 13.10 -17.00
CA VAL A 26 -17.56 14.16 -16.16
C VAL A 26 -16.86 15.50 -16.43
N ALA A 27 -15.56 15.49 -16.68
CA ALA A 27 -14.77 16.67 -17.04
C ALA A 27 -15.19 17.32 -18.37
N ARG A 28 -15.93 16.61 -19.24
CA ARG A 28 -16.38 17.13 -20.54
C ARG A 28 -17.72 17.87 -20.48
N VAL A 29 -18.31 18.06 -19.29
CA VAL A 29 -19.59 18.75 -19.13
C VAL A 29 -19.49 20.22 -19.53
N CYS A 30 -18.51 20.95 -18.99
CA CYS A 30 -18.21 22.33 -19.37
C CYS A 30 -16.76 22.69 -19.01
N HIS A 31 -16.31 23.88 -19.43
CA HIS A 31 -14.94 24.35 -19.20
C HIS A 31 -14.54 24.37 -17.72
N ILE A 32 -15.44 24.75 -16.81
CA ILE A 32 -15.14 24.82 -15.37
C ILE A 32 -14.88 23.42 -14.79
N TRP A 33 -15.66 22.41 -15.22
CA TRP A 33 -15.46 21.02 -14.80
C TRP A 33 -14.16 20.46 -15.37
N GLN A 34 -13.80 20.84 -16.59
CA GLN A 34 -12.51 20.47 -17.18
C GLN A 34 -11.34 21.08 -16.40
N MET A 35 -11.40 22.37 -16.07
CA MET A 35 -10.37 23.03 -15.27
C MET A 35 -10.24 22.40 -13.88
N THR A 36 -11.37 22.07 -13.26
CA THR A 36 -11.38 21.39 -11.96
C THR A 36 -10.73 20.02 -12.06
N PHE A 37 -10.99 19.24 -13.11
CA PHE A 37 -10.39 17.93 -13.35
C PHE A 37 -8.86 17.97 -13.52
N LEU A 38 -8.32 19.09 -14.01
CA LEU A 38 -6.88 19.30 -14.17
C LEU A 38 -6.18 19.73 -12.87
N ASP A 39 -6.94 20.01 -11.81
CA ASP A 39 -6.39 20.40 -10.52
C ASP A 39 -5.54 19.26 -9.92
N SER A 40 -4.29 19.56 -9.60
CA SER A 40 -3.33 18.60 -9.06
C SER A 40 -3.77 17.95 -7.75
N SER A 41 -4.57 18.65 -6.94
CA SER A 41 -5.04 18.17 -5.64
C SER A 41 -6.01 16.99 -5.78
N LEU A 42 -6.71 16.85 -6.92
CA LEU A 42 -7.57 15.70 -7.21
C LEU A 42 -6.80 14.40 -7.36
N TRP A 43 -5.54 14.48 -7.81
CA TRP A 43 -4.75 13.33 -8.19
C TRP A 43 -3.82 12.84 -7.08
N ARG A 44 -3.78 13.52 -5.93
CA ARG A 44 -2.91 13.12 -4.80
C ARG A 44 -3.22 11.69 -4.33
N ILE A 45 -4.50 11.32 -4.34
CA ILE A 45 -5.00 10.01 -3.90
C ILE A 45 -5.93 9.47 -4.98
N VAL A 46 -5.62 8.28 -5.48
CA VAL A 46 -6.40 7.63 -6.54
C VAL A 46 -6.98 6.33 -6.00
N ASP A 47 -8.28 6.32 -5.69
CA ASP A 47 -9.00 5.14 -5.20
C ASP A 47 -9.66 4.35 -6.34
N LEU A 48 -9.00 3.27 -6.74
CA LEU A 48 -9.49 2.25 -7.66
C LEU A 48 -10.05 1.02 -6.93
N GLY A 49 -10.21 1.11 -5.62
CA GLY A 49 -10.70 0.04 -4.76
C GLY A 49 -12.20 -0.19 -4.84
N SER A 50 -12.95 0.60 -5.62
CA SER A 50 -14.32 0.26 -6.02
C SER A 50 -14.35 -0.68 -7.23
N LEU A 51 -13.23 -0.84 -7.94
CA LEU A 51 -13.12 -1.70 -9.11
C LEU A 51 -12.87 -3.14 -8.68
N GLN A 52 -13.93 -3.96 -8.67
CA GLN A 52 -13.83 -5.40 -8.48
C GLN A 52 -13.89 -6.12 -9.83
N SER A 53 -13.23 -7.26 -9.96
CA SER A 53 -13.19 -8.05 -11.21
C SER A 53 -14.43 -8.91 -11.47
N ASN A 54 -15.58 -8.59 -10.88
CA ASN A 54 -16.77 -9.44 -10.98
C ASN A 54 -17.52 -9.22 -12.32
N SER A 55 -17.65 -10.33 -13.05
CA SER A 55 -18.61 -10.66 -14.12
C SER A 55 -18.62 -9.91 -15.46
N ILE A 56 -17.91 -8.79 -15.66
CA ILE A 56 -17.72 -8.18 -17.01
C ILE A 56 -16.25 -7.88 -17.26
N TRP A 57 -15.47 -8.97 -17.34
CA TRP A 57 -14.01 -8.97 -17.51
C TRP A 57 -13.48 -8.10 -18.68
N VAL A 58 -14.29 -7.88 -19.72
CA VAL A 58 -13.86 -7.20 -20.95
C VAL A 58 -13.93 -5.67 -20.82
N ASN A 59 -14.96 -5.12 -20.17
CA ASN A 59 -15.14 -3.67 -20.05
C ASN A 59 -14.18 -3.07 -19.02
N THR A 60 -13.93 -3.79 -17.92
CA THR A 60 -13.01 -3.36 -16.86
C THR A 60 -11.57 -3.25 -17.36
N ARG A 61 -11.14 -4.08 -18.31
CA ARG A 61 -9.76 -4.01 -18.85
C ARG A 61 -9.49 -2.73 -19.63
N ILE A 62 -10.32 -2.43 -20.63
CA ILE A 62 -10.14 -1.23 -21.47
C ILE A 62 -10.29 0.03 -20.61
N ARG A 63 -11.32 0.06 -19.75
CA ARG A 63 -11.58 1.19 -18.85
C ARG A 63 -10.48 1.37 -17.81
N LEU A 64 -9.89 0.29 -17.29
CA LEU A 64 -8.75 0.38 -16.37
C LEU A 64 -7.50 0.94 -17.07
N SER A 65 -7.13 0.40 -18.25
CA SER A 65 -5.97 0.91 -18.98
C SER A 65 -6.12 2.40 -19.31
N GLN A 66 -7.32 2.83 -19.73
CA GLN A 66 -7.63 4.23 -19.98
C GLN A 66 -7.56 5.07 -18.70
N ALA A 67 -8.17 4.61 -17.60
CA ALA A 67 -8.13 5.31 -16.32
C ALA A 67 -6.69 5.47 -15.79
N LEU A 68 -5.86 4.43 -15.89
CA LEU A 68 -4.45 4.50 -15.49
C LEU A 68 -3.65 5.47 -16.37
N ARG A 69 -3.88 5.48 -17.69
CA ARG A 69 -3.23 6.45 -18.59
C ARG A 69 -3.65 7.87 -18.31
N THR A 70 -4.94 8.11 -18.07
CA THR A 70 -5.49 9.40 -17.66
C THR A 70 -4.84 9.85 -16.35
N MET A 71 -4.86 8.98 -15.34
CA MET A 71 -4.25 9.22 -14.03
C MET A 71 -2.78 9.59 -14.16
N VAL A 72 -1.97 8.82 -14.91
CA VAL A 72 -0.56 9.15 -15.11
C VAL A 72 -0.37 10.45 -15.90
N THR A 73 -1.21 10.71 -16.91
CA THR A 73 -1.11 11.92 -17.75
C THR A 73 -1.38 13.20 -16.97
N TYR A 74 -2.41 13.20 -16.13
CA TYR A 74 -2.89 14.39 -15.42
C TYR A 74 -2.36 14.47 -13.98
N GLY A 75 -2.25 13.34 -13.30
CA GLY A 75 -1.72 13.27 -11.95
C GLY A 75 -0.20 13.36 -11.87
N ARG A 76 0.53 12.81 -12.86
CA ARG A 76 2.00 12.84 -12.97
C ARG A 76 2.70 12.69 -11.60
N VAL A 77 3.47 13.72 -11.24
CA VAL A 77 4.30 13.79 -10.03
C VAL A 77 3.51 14.10 -8.76
N ASN A 78 2.18 14.30 -8.83
CA ASN A 78 1.35 14.65 -7.68
C ASN A 78 0.75 13.44 -6.99
N ILE A 79 0.72 12.28 -7.65
CA ILE A 79 0.14 11.06 -7.08
C ILE A 79 1.03 10.59 -5.91
N ARG A 80 0.44 10.49 -4.72
CA ARG A 80 1.08 10.02 -3.49
C ARG A 80 0.50 8.71 -2.98
N CYS A 81 -0.76 8.42 -3.29
CA CYS A 81 -1.44 7.20 -2.86
C CYS A 81 -2.23 6.59 -4.02
N ILE A 82 -2.06 5.29 -4.22
CA ILE A 82 -2.90 4.50 -5.14
C ILE A 82 -3.51 3.35 -4.35
N ILE A 83 -4.84 3.27 -4.39
CA ILE A 83 -5.60 2.24 -3.68
C ILE A 83 -6.23 1.32 -4.72
N PHE A 84 -5.67 0.12 -4.90
CA PHE A 84 -6.34 -0.92 -5.68
C PHE A 84 -7.28 -1.74 -4.82
N HIS A 85 -8.32 -2.30 -5.44
CA HIS A 85 -9.06 -3.38 -4.80
C HIS A 85 -8.14 -4.62 -4.74
N PRO A 86 -8.00 -5.30 -3.58
CA PRO A 86 -7.12 -6.47 -3.46
C PRO A 86 -7.48 -7.64 -4.40
N GLN A 87 -8.69 -7.66 -4.94
CA GLN A 87 -9.13 -8.65 -5.94
C GLN A 87 -9.11 -8.14 -7.39
N LEU A 88 -8.70 -6.89 -7.62
CA LEU A 88 -8.61 -6.36 -8.98
C LEU A 88 -7.50 -7.08 -9.74
N HIS A 89 -7.82 -7.58 -10.92
CA HIS A 89 -6.83 -8.17 -11.82
C HIS A 89 -6.19 -7.07 -12.65
N ILE A 90 -4.88 -6.91 -12.51
CA ILE A 90 -4.06 -6.06 -13.36
C ILE A 90 -2.98 -6.89 -14.05
N LYS A 91 -2.40 -6.35 -15.12
CA LYS A 91 -1.28 -6.95 -15.84
C LYS A 91 0.01 -6.22 -15.49
N ASP A 92 1.13 -6.85 -15.81
CA ASP A 92 2.48 -6.28 -15.68
C ASP A 92 2.61 -4.91 -16.35
N GLU A 93 2.02 -4.73 -17.54
CA GLU A 93 2.00 -3.46 -18.27
C GLU A 93 1.32 -2.31 -17.50
N HIS A 94 0.29 -2.62 -16.71
CA HIS A 94 -0.40 -1.62 -15.89
C HIS A 94 0.45 -1.16 -14.72
N LEU A 95 1.10 -2.11 -14.03
CA LEU A 95 1.98 -1.79 -12.92
C LEU A 95 3.23 -1.05 -13.39
N SER A 96 3.78 -1.44 -14.55
CA SER A 96 4.90 -0.75 -15.18
C SER A 96 4.55 0.70 -15.55
N LEU A 97 3.37 0.94 -16.11
CA LEU A 97 2.87 2.28 -16.42
C LEU A 97 2.83 3.17 -15.17
N ILE A 98 2.35 2.64 -14.04
CA ILE A 98 2.26 3.37 -12.77
C ILE A 98 3.65 3.62 -12.20
N ALA A 99 4.51 2.61 -12.18
CA ALA A 99 5.89 2.70 -11.72
C ALA A 99 6.68 3.81 -12.44
N ARG A 100 6.49 3.94 -13.75
CA ARG A 100 7.14 5.01 -14.54
C ARG A 100 6.46 6.37 -14.39
N GLY A 101 5.15 6.38 -14.23
CA GLY A 101 4.34 7.61 -14.21
C GLY A 101 4.22 8.29 -12.84
N CYS A 102 4.43 7.54 -11.75
CA CYS A 102 4.18 7.97 -10.37
C CYS A 102 5.43 7.75 -9.49
N PRO A 103 6.57 8.41 -9.76
CA PRO A 103 7.83 8.13 -9.07
C PRO A 103 7.81 8.50 -7.57
N TYR A 104 6.96 9.47 -7.19
CA TYR A 104 6.81 9.97 -5.80
C TYR A 104 5.70 9.26 -5.02
N LEU A 105 5.34 8.03 -5.42
CA LEU A 105 4.30 7.25 -4.76
C LEU A 105 4.74 6.87 -3.35
N LYS A 106 3.97 7.29 -2.34
CA LYS A 106 4.22 7.01 -0.92
C LYS A 106 3.44 5.83 -0.38
N ARG A 107 2.20 5.63 -0.86
CA ARG A 107 1.31 4.56 -0.39
C ARG A 107 0.75 3.75 -1.54
N LEU A 108 0.78 2.42 -1.40
CA LEU A 108 0.22 1.50 -2.37
C LEU A 108 -0.60 0.39 -1.70
N VAL A 109 -1.89 0.31 -2.02
CA VAL A 109 -2.66 -0.92 -1.79
C VAL A 109 -2.54 -1.77 -3.04
N VAL A 110 -1.93 -2.95 -2.91
CA VAL A 110 -1.65 -3.78 -4.08
C VAL A 110 -2.93 -4.48 -4.56
N PRO A 111 -3.08 -4.65 -5.88
CA PRO A 111 -4.14 -5.44 -6.47
C PRO A 111 -3.87 -6.93 -6.25
N ARG A 112 -4.62 -7.80 -6.94
CA ARG A 112 -4.36 -9.24 -6.94
C ARG A 112 -3.06 -9.56 -7.67
N TRP A 113 -1.93 -9.36 -7.00
CA TRP A 113 -0.60 -9.49 -7.57
C TRP A 113 -0.08 -10.92 -7.64
N GLU A 114 -0.82 -11.90 -7.09
CA GLU A 114 -0.44 -13.32 -7.09
C GLU A 114 -0.34 -13.90 -8.49
N VAL A 115 -1.03 -13.27 -9.46
CA VAL A 115 -1.06 -13.66 -10.87
C VAL A 115 -0.08 -12.86 -11.74
N MET A 116 0.70 -11.96 -11.13
CA MET A 116 1.65 -11.11 -11.85
C MET A 116 3.04 -11.74 -11.91
N ASN A 117 3.82 -11.35 -12.93
CA ASN A 117 5.19 -11.80 -13.04
C ASN A 117 6.04 -11.19 -11.91
N LYS A 118 6.76 -12.04 -11.16
CA LYS A 118 7.61 -11.62 -10.03
C LYS A 118 8.63 -10.54 -10.44
N ASN A 119 9.25 -10.67 -11.62
CA ASN A 119 10.26 -9.72 -12.11
C ASN A 119 9.62 -8.38 -12.47
N ALA A 120 8.43 -8.40 -13.09
CA ALA A 120 7.69 -7.18 -13.38
C ALA A 120 7.35 -6.40 -12.10
N MET A 121 6.96 -7.11 -11.03
CA MET A 121 6.70 -6.51 -9.73
C MET A 121 7.95 -5.93 -9.09
N CYS A 122 9.05 -6.68 -9.07
CA CYS A 122 10.33 -6.20 -8.55
C CYS A 122 10.79 -4.94 -9.32
N ASN A 123 10.67 -4.93 -10.63
CA ASN A 123 11.02 -3.78 -11.46
C ASN A 123 10.13 -2.56 -11.17
N ALA A 124 8.83 -2.78 -10.94
CA ALA A 124 7.94 -1.70 -10.54
C ALA A 124 8.32 -1.10 -9.18
N ILE A 125 8.58 -1.95 -8.18
CA ILE A 125 8.96 -1.53 -6.81
C ILE A 125 10.25 -0.71 -6.81
N LYS A 126 11.23 -1.06 -7.64
CA LYS A 126 12.47 -0.29 -7.81
C LYS A 126 12.24 1.17 -8.22
N ASN A 127 11.11 1.48 -8.83
CA ASN A 127 10.75 2.85 -9.23
C ASN A 127 9.97 3.61 -8.16
N PHE A 128 9.40 2.94 -7.15
CA PHE A 128 8.70 3.59 -6.03
C PHE A 128 9.68 3.93 -4.90
N ARG A 129 10.61 4.86 -5.16
CA ARG A 129 11.72 5.16 -4.24
C ARG A 129 11.25 5.77 -2.92
N ASP A 130 10.16 6.52 -2.97
CA ASP A 130 9.57 7.22 -1.82
C ASP A 130 8.45 6.40 -1.15
N LEU A 131 8.33 5.11 -1.46
CA LEU A 131 7.28 4.26 -0.90
C LEU A 131 7.48 4.11 0.61
N GLU A 132 6.51 4.58 1.37
CA GLU A 132 6.46 4.58 2.83
C GLU A 132 5.58 3.46 3.38
N SER A 133 4.48 3.15 2.68
CA SER A 133 3.39 2.32 3.19
C SER A 133 2.82 1.39 2.13
N VAL A 134 2.67 0.10 2.45
CA VAL A 134 2.08 -0.91 1.56
C VAL A 134 1.00 -1.71 2.27
N ILE A 135 -0.08 -1.99 1.56
CA ILE A 135 -1.10 -2.97 1.98
C ILE A 135 -1.08 -4.13 0.98
N MET A 136 -0.78 -5.34 1.45
CA MET A 136 -0.56 -6.49 0.57
C MET A 136 -1.01 -7.85 1.12
N PRO A 137 -1.27 -8.87 0.26
CA PRO A 137 -1.52 -10.24 0.68
C PRO A 137 -0.36 -10.89 1.45
N GLY A 138 -0.65 -11.69 2.48
CA GLY A 138 0.39 -12.32 3.34
C GLY A 138 1.22 -13.43 2.70
N ASN A 139 0.81 -13.91 1.53
CA ASN A 139 1.57 -14.85 0.69
C ASN A 139 2.56 -14.15 -0.27
N THR A 140 2.85 -12.86 -0.06
CA THR A 140 3.89 -12.11 -0.79
C THR A 140 5.17 -12.93 -0.97
N SER A 141 5.78 -12.92 -2.16
CA SER A 141 7.06 -13.60 -2.39
C SER A 141 8.23 -12.96 -1.62
N ARG A 142 9.23 -13.77 -1.23
CA ARG A 142 10.48 -13.28 -0.61
C ARG A 142 11.21 -12.26 -1.48
N HIS A 143 11.18 -12.43 -2.81
CA HIS A 143 11.88 -11.53 -3.74
C HIS A 143 11.29 -10.12 -3.73
N ILE A 144 9.97 -10.02 -3.59
CA ILE A 144 9.26 -8.74 -3.52
C ILE A 144 9.65 -8.01 -2.23
N MET A 145 9.58 -8.69 -1.07
CA MET A 145 9.95 -8.10 0.22
C MET A 145 11.42 -7.65 0.23
N LYS A 146 12.33 -8.47 -0.31
CA LYS A 146 13.74 -8.12 -0.46
C LYS A 146 13.93 -6.91 -1.38
N THR A 147 13.19 -6.85 -2.49
CA THR A 147 13.29 -5.71 -3.41
C THR A 147 12.78 -4.42 -2.77
N MET A 148 11.68 -4.48 -2.02
CA MET A 148 11.15 -3.33 -1.26
C MET A 148 12.19 -2.79 -0.29
N SER A 149 12.82 -3.64 0.51
CA SER A 149 13.79 -3.16 1.50
C SER A 149 15.07 -2.59 0.91
N MET A 150 15.48 -3.08 -0.26
CA MET A 150 16.64 -2.54 -0.97
C MET A 150 16.34 -1.24 -1.72
N SER A 151 15.10 -1.05 -2.20
CA SER A 151 14.77 0.03 -3.13
C SER A 151 14.01 1.19 -2.49
N CYS A 152 13.17 0.91 -1.49
CA CYS A 152 12.28 1.87 -0.85
C CYS A 152 12.86 2.28 0.50
N LYS A 153 13.77 3.25 0.50
CA LYS A 153 14.51 3.67 1.72
C LYS A 153 13.60 4.28 2.79
N SER A 154 12.47 4.83 2.38
CA SER A 154 11.46 5.43 3.25
C SER A 154 10.41 4.42 3.72
N PHE A 155 10.53 3.13 3.43
CA PHE A 155 9.50 2.14 3.76
C PHE A 155 9.47 1.79 5.24
N PHE A 156 8.36 2.09 5.94
CA PHE A 156 8.23 1.82 7.38
C PHE A 156 6.86 1.28 7.82
N GLU A 157 5.83 1.26 6.95
CA GLU A 157 4.50 0.73 7.28
C GLU A 157 4.06 -0.42 6.37
N LEU A 158 3.55 -1.48 6.98
CA LEU A 158 3.02 -2.63 6.26
C LEU A 158 1.70 -3.08 6.87
N LYS A 159 0.69 -3.25 6.04
CA LYS A 159 -0.52 -4.01 6.37
C LYS A 159 -0.58 -5.28 5.54
N VAL A 160 -0.88 -6.39 6.21
CA VAL A 160 -1.09 -7.67 5.56
C VAL A 160 -2.58 -8.00 5.53
N ILE A 161 -3.07 -8.45 4.38
CA ILE A 161 -4.44 -8.94 4.21
C ILE A 161 -4.43 -10.47 4.09
N GLY A 162 -5.36 -11.12 4.78
CA GLY A 162 -5.63 -12.55 4.63
C GLY A 162 -4.84 -13.41 5.61
N CYS A 163 -4.20 -14.47 5.11
CA CYS A 163 -3.40 -15.39 5.92
C CYS A 163 -1.92 -14.99 5.83
N PHE A 164 -1.20 -15.03 6.95
CA PHE A 164 0.26 -14.93 6.93
C PHE A 164 0.87 -16.14 7.64
N PRO A 165 1.57 -17.03 6.91
CA PRO A 165 2.10 -18.26 7.48
C PRO A 165 3.30 -17.98 8.39
N LYS A 166 3.76 -18.98 9.15
CA LYS A 166 5.02 -18.93 9.91
C LYS A 166 6.20 -18.39 9.09
N ARG A 167 6.30 -18.82 7.82
CA ARG A 167 7.33 -18.35 6.87
C ARG A 167 7.28 -16.84 6.61
N PHE A 168 6.13 -16.18 6.79
CA PHE A 168 6.05 -14.71 6.71
C PHE A 168 6.86 -14.04 7.83
N GLY A 169 6.73 -14.50 9.08
CA GLY A 169 7.47 -13.91 10.20
C GLY A 169 8.99 -13.92 9.98
N ILE A 170 9.54 -15.06 9.52
CA ILE A 170 10.96 -15.19 9.16
C ILE A 170 11.35 -14.18 8.07
N ARG A 171 10.54 -14.09 7.00
CA ARG A 171 10.82 -13.19 5.87
C ARG A 171 10.70 -11.71 6.25
N ALA A 172 9.73 -11.36 7.09
CA ALA A 172 9.56 -9.99 7.59
C ALA A 172 10.78 -9.57 8.43
N THR A 173 11.20 -10.42 9.36
CA THR A 173 12.41 -10.18 10.17
C THR A 173 13.67 -10.07 9.31
N LEU A 174 13.84 -10.94 8.31
CA LEU A 174 15.05 -10.96 7.48
C LEU A 174 15.10 -9.80 6.49
N TYR A 175 13.99 -9.49 5.84
CA TYR A 175 13.97 -8.56 4.71
C TYR A 175 13.44 -7.19 5.07
N LEU A 176 12.63 -7.02 6.12
CA LEU A 176 12.04 -5.73 6.51
C LEU A 176 12.49 -5.29 7.91
N PRO A 177 13.81 -5.28 8.23
CA PRO A 177 14.27 -5.01 9.59
C PRO A 177 13.95 -3.60 10.09
N GLY A 178 13.82 -2.62 9.19
CA GLY A 178 13.51 -1.22 9.51
C GLY A 178 12.01 -0.90 9.66
N LEU A 179 11.13 -1.89 9.52
CA LEU A 179 9.69 -1.67 9.61
C LEU A 179 9.27 -1.24 11.01
N LYS A 180 8.50 -0.15 11.11
CA LYS A 180 8.03 0.42 12.38
C LYS A 180 6.59 0.05 12.69
N ILE A 181 5.75 -0.09 11.66
CA ILE A 181 4.32 -0.33 11.82
C ILE A 181 3.94 -1.57 11.03
N LEU A 182 3.43 -2.58 11.74
CA LEU A 182 2.92 -3.81 11.14
C LEU A 182 1.46 -4.04 11.57
N SER A 183 0.54 -4.01 10.62
CA SER A 183 -0.83 -4.45 10.83
C SER A 183 -1.05 -5.81 10.21
N LEU A 184 -1.41 -6.77 11.05
CA LEU A 184 -1.91 -8.09 10.69
C LEU A 184 -3.37 -8.20 11.14
N ARG A 185 -4.08 -7.08 11.08
CA ARG A 185 -5.49 -6.99 11.46
C ARG A 185 -6.29 -8.07 10.75
N CYS A 186 -7.18 -8.66 11.52
CA CYS A 186 -8.00 -9.79 11.17
C CYS A 186 -7.17 -11.03 10.84
N CYS A 187 -5.88 -11.04 10.56
CA CYS A 187 -5.23 -12.17 9.88
C CYS A 187 -5.32 -13.55 10.58
N ARG A 188 -5.16 -14.63 9.79
CA ARG A 188 -4.94 -15.99 10.32
C ARG A 188 -3.44 -16.30 10.35
N THR A 189 -2.94 -16.80 11.46
CA THR A 189 -1.51 -17.12 11.65
C THR A 189 -1.28 -18.19 12.73
N SER A 190 -0.01 -18.46 13.06
CA SER A 190 0.40 -19.26 14.21
C SER A 190 1.03 -18.40 15.31
N MET A 191 1.01 -18.87 16.55
CA MET A 191 1.66 -18.18 17.67
C MET A 191 3.17 -18.02 17.44
N VAL A 192 3.81 -19.05 16.87
CA VAL A 192 5.24 -19.03 16.50
C VAL A 192 5.56 -17.88 15.53
N ALA A 193 4.66 -17.56 14.60
CA ALA A 193 4.89 -16.44 13.68
C ALA A 193 4.91 -15.09 14.41
N ILE A 194 4.03 -14.92 15.40
CA ILE A 194 3.96 -13.72 16.24
C ILE A 194 5.23 -13.59 17.08
N GLU A 195 5.69 -14.69 17.68
CA GLU A 195 6.95 -14.73 18.44
C GLU A 195 8.15 -14.36 17.57
N MET A 196 8.22 -14.84 16.33
CA MET A 196 9.29 -14.51 15.39
C MET A 196 9.31 -13.01 15.02
N ILE A 197 8.14 -12.41 14.86
CA ILE A 197 8.00 -10.96 14.60
C ILE A 197 8.50 -10.18 15.81
N LEU A 198 7.96 -10.47 17.00
CA LEU A 198 8.30 -9.76 18.23
C LEU A 198 9.77 -9.93 18.63
N GLY A 199 10.33 -11.13 18.47
CA GLY A 199 11.73 -11.40 18.80
C GLY A 199 12.74 -10.96 17.73
N GLY A 200 12.29 -10.65 16.52
CA GLY A 200 13.17 -10.38 15.37
C GLY A 200 13.14 -8.94 14.85
N MET A 201 12.03 -8.22 15.04
CA MET A 201 11.83 -6.90 14.45
C MET A 201 12.15 -5.79 15.46
N ASN A 202 13.43 -5.49 15.64
CA ASN A 202 13.93 -4.59 16.70
C ASN A 202 13.46 -3.13 16.57
N HIS A 203 13.04 -2.69 15.39
CA HIS A 203 12.54 -1.33 15.14
C HIS A 203 11.01 -1.23 15.13
N LEU A 204 10.31 -2.33 15.40
CA LEU A 204 8.86 -2.33 15.41
C LEU A 204 8.35 -1.48 16.59
N GLU A 205 7.49 -0.53 16.29
CA GLU A 205 6.88 0.39 17.27
C GLU A 205 5.40 0.07 17.47
N VAL A 206 4.72 -0.38 16.40
CA VAL A 206 3.29 -0.69 16.42
C VAL A 206 3.04 -2.05 15.80
N LEU A 207 2.40 -2.93 16.56
CA LEU A 207 1.91 -4.22 16.06
C LEU A 207 0.40 -4.32 16.28
N ASN A 208 -0.35 -4.41 15.19
CA ASN A 208 -1.79 -4.61 15.23
C ASN A 208 -2.17 -6.05 14.88
N LEU A 209 -2.68 -6.77 15.87
CA LEU A 209 -3.25 -8.13 15.78
C LEU A 209 -4.75 -8.12 16.11
N SER A 210 -5.43 -6.99 15.97
CA SER A 210 -6.87 -6.88 16.22
C SER A 210 -7.63 -7.89 15.38
N HIS A 211 -8.50 -8.65 16.03
CA HIS A 211 -9.29 -9.72 15.41
C HIS A 211 -8.47 -10.85 14.76
N ALA A 212 -7.19 -11.00 15.10
CA ALA A 212 -6.40 -12.11 14.57
C ALA A 212 -6.89 -13.47 15.09
N LEU A 213 -6.85 -14.47 14.21
CA LEU A 213 -7.00 -15.87 14.59
C LEU A 213 -5.62 -16.52 14.61
N VAL A 214 -5.36 -17.30 15.65
CA VAL A 214 -4.10 -18.01 15.86
C VAL A 214 -4.31 -19.50 15.95
N GLN A 215 -3.34 -20.22 15.41
CA GLN A 215 -3.13 -21.63 15.64
C GLN A 215 -1.98 -21.79 16.67
N LEU A 216 -2.21 -22.56 17.72
CA LEU A 216 -1.24 -22.74 18.80
C LEU A 216 -0.18 -23.77 18.41
N GLU A 217 -0.63 -24.90 17.86
CA GLU A 217 0.20 -26.02 17.41
C GLU A 217 -0.20 -26.41 15.99
N VAL A 218 0.74 -26.95 15.21
CA VAL A 218 0.44 -27.39 13.83
C VAL A 218 -0.67 -28.43 13.87
N GLY A 219 -1.74 -28.20 13.11
CA GLY A 219 -2.93 -29.07 13.07
C GLY A 219 -3.99 -28.76 14.12
N SER A 220 -3.74 -27.86 15.09
CA SER A 220 -4.75 -27.46 16.07
C SER A 220 -5.85 -26.60 15.43
N GLU A 221 -7.02 -26.55 16.07
CA GLU A 221 -8.08 -25.61 15.70
C GLU A 221 -7.56 -24.15 15.79
N VAL A 222 -8.03 -23.30 14.87
CA VAL A 222 -7.76 -21.87 14.95
C VAL A 222 -8.67 -21.21 15.98
N MET A 223 -8.17 -20.23 16.71
CA MET A 223 -8.95 -19.52 17.72
C MET A 223 -8.60 -18.03 17.77
N PRO A 224 -9.45 -17.19 18.36
CA PRO A 224 -9.12 -15.78 18.59
C PRO A 224 -7.84 -15.61 19.43
N LEU A 225 -7.00 -14.64 19.08
CA LEU A 225 -5.73 -14.39 19.77
C LEU A 225 -5.89 -14.23 21.29
N ALA A 226 -6.90 -13.50 21.75
CA ALA A 226 -7.16 -13.33 23.17
C ALA A 226 -7.54 -14.63 23.90
N LYS A 227 -8.09 -15.63 23.19
CA LYS A 227 -8.28 -16.99 23.73
C LYS A 227 -6.93 -17.72 23.78
N GLY A 228 -6.13 -17.62 22.72
CA GLY A 228 -4.77 -18.18 22.69
C GLY A 228 -3.87 -17.70 23.85
N PHE A 229 -3.93 -16.41 24.20
CA PHE A 229 -3.21 -15.87 25.36
C PHE A 229 -3.69 -16.39 26.72
N LYS A 230 -4.93 -16.89 26.82
CA LYS A 230 -5.44 -17.50 28.06
C LYS A 230 -5.05 -18.97 28.17
N GLU A 231 -4.97 -19.66 27.04
CA GLU A 231 -4.67 -21.10 26.99
C GLU A 231 -3.17 -21.39 27.06
N MET A 232 -2.33 -20.52 26.53
CA MET A 232 -0.88 -20.59 26.71
C MET A 232 -0.40 -19.66 27.81
N THR A 233 0.69 -20.04 28.46
CA THR A 233 1.49 -19.09 29.27
C THR A 233 2.34 -18.24 28.31
N CYS A 234 1.70 -17.40 27.48
CA CYS A 234 2.32 -16.53 26.46
C CYS A 234 3.10 -15.36 27.09
N LYS A 235 3.87 -15.62 28.15
CA LYS A 235 4.60 -14.62 28.92
C LYS A 235 5.60 -13.88 28.03
N PHE A 236 6.35 -14.61 27.19
CA PHE A 236 7.29 -14.02 26.23
C PHE A 236 6.62 -13.03 25.27
N VAL A 237 5.49 -13.42 24.67
CA VAL A 237 4.76 -12.55 23.72
C VAL A 237 4.29 -11.28 24.40
N LEU A 238 3.66 -11.39 25.57
CA LEU A 238 3.12 -10.23 26.30
C LEU A 238 4.23 -9.32 26.84
N GLU A 239 5.32 -9.89 27.35
CA GLU A 239 6.49 -9.14 27.83
C GLU A 239 7.18 -8.41 26.67
N THR A 240 7.42 -9.10 25.56
CA THR A 240 8.06 -8.50 24.39
C THR A 240 7.17 -7.45 23.74
N ALA A 241 5.86 -7.72 23.62
CA ALA A 241 4.91 -6.75 23.08
C ALA A 241 4.75 -5.50 23.96
N SER A 242 5.04 -5.59 25.26
CA SER A 242 4.98 -4.44 26.18
C SER A 242 6.06 -3.38 25.93
N THR A 243 7.11 -3.71 25.16
CA THR A 243 8.17 -2.76 24.77
C THR A 243 7.76 -1.92 23.56
N LEU A 244 6.75 -2.36 22.81
CA LEU A 244 6.21 -1.62 21.66
C LEU A 244 5.50 -0.36 22.15
N ARG A 245 5.54 0.71 21.35
CA ARG A 245 4.72 1.92 21.59
C ARG A 245 3.23 1.57 21.61
N SER A 246 2.79 0.65 20.75
CA SER A 246 1.40 0.20 20.72
C SER A 246 1.28 -1.26 20.29
N PHE A 247 0.60 -2.05 21.10
CA PHE A 247 0.23 -3.43 20.80
C PHE A 247 -1.29 -3.58 20.82
N LEU A 248 -1.90 -3.80 19.66
CA LEU A 248 -3.35 -3.82 19.49
C LEU A 248 -3.85 -5.24 19.28
N TYR A 249 -4.84 -5.67 20.07
CA TYR A 249 -5.54 -6.93 19.84
C TYR A 249 -6.96 -6.86 20.40
N CYS A 250 -7.87 -7.68 19.87
CA CYS A 250 -9.26 -7.70 20.33
C CYS A 250 -9.39 -8.58 21.60
N GLN A 251 -9.66 -7.94 22.74
CA GLN A 251 -9.85 -8.64 24.02
C GLN A 251 -11.25 -9.27 24.15
N ASP A 252 -12.28 -8.54 23.72
CA ASP A 252 -13.68 -9.01 23.74
C ASP A 252 -14.06 -9.68 22.42
N TYR A 253 -13.40 -10.80 22.13
CA TYR A 253 -13.68 -11.58 20.92
C TYR A 253 -15.07 -12.24 20.92
N VAL A 254 -15.72 -12.35 22.09
CA VAL A 254 -17.02 -13.01 22.24
C VAL A 254 -18.15 -12.11 21.78
N SER A 255 -18.09 -10.80 22.05
CA SER A 255 -19.12 -9.85 21.60
C SER A 255 -18.79 -9.25 20.22
N CYS A 256 -17.51 -9.13 19.87
CA CYS A 256 -17.04 -8.47 18.65
C CYS A 256 -17.54 -9.14 17.35
N SER A 257 -18.19 -8.35 16.50
CA SER A 257 -18.72 -8.75 15.19
C SER A 257 -17.65 -9.29 14.25
N GLU A 258 -16.48 -8.65 14.21
CA GLU A 258 -15.37 -8.97 13.32
C GLU A 258 -14.75 -10.31 13.73
N CYS A 259 -14.55 -10.53 15.04
CA CYS A 259 -14.06 -11.80 15.55
C CYS A 259 -15.04 -12.95 15.24
N LYS A 260 -16.35 -12.74 15.45
CA LYS A 260 -17.39 -13.74 15.10
C LYS A 260 -17.37 -14.08 13.62
N MET A 261 -17.45 -13.06 12.76
CA MET A 261 -17.41 -13.22 11.30
C MET A 261 -16.19 -14.02 10.84
N LEU A 262 -15.03 -13.78 11.43
CA LEU A 262 -13.81 -14.51 11.12
C LEU A 262 -13.85 -15.97 11.58
N MET A 263 -14.38 -16.24 12.77
CA MET A 263 -14.56 -17.60 13.27
C MET A 263 -15.55 -18.39 12.41
N ASP A 264 -16.59 -17.72 11.90
CA ASP A 264 -17.61 -18.30 11.02
C ASP A 264 -17.13 -18.53 9.57
N GLY A 265 -15.85 -18.28 9.28
CA GLY A 265 -15.26 -18.52 7.96
C GLY A 265 -15.48 -17.40 6.94
N GLY A 266 -15.93 -16.22 7.35
CA GLY A 266 -16.17 -15.08 6.46
C GLY A 266 -14.92 -14.67 5.66
N LEU A 267 -15.06 -14.60 4.32
CA LEU A 267 -14.02 -14.15 3.41
C LEU A 267 -13.92 -12.62 3.39
N ARG A 268 -12.70 -12.09 3.44
CA ARG A 268 -12.41 -10.70 3.85
C ARG A 268 -12.46 -9.65 2.74
N HIS A 269 -12.61 -10.08 1.50
CA HIS A 269 -12.27 -9.24 0.35
C HIS A 269 -13.49 -8.62 -0.31
N GLU A 270 -14.69 -9.12 -0.01
CA GLU A 270 -15.91 -8.76 -0.75
C GLU A 270 -16.61 -7.51 -0.20
N ASN A 271 -16.41 -7.19 1.08
CA ASN A 271 -17.19 -6.14 1.78
C ASN A 271 -16.34 -4.91 2.19
N GLY A 272 -15.18 -4.69 1.58
CA GLY A 272 -14.34 -3.52 1.86
C GLY A 272 -13.66 -3.50 3.25
N PHE A 273 -13.78 -4.57 4.04
CA PHE A 273 -13.19 -4.68 5.39
C PHE A 273 -11.67 -4.44 5.44
N TRP A 274 -10.97 -4.67 4.33
CA TRP A 274 -9.54 -4.43 4.20
C TRP A 274 -9.15 -2.95 4.31
N ARG A 275 -10.10 -2.03 4.11
CA ARG A 275 -9.90 -0.58 4.27
C ARG A 275 -9.77 -0.14 5.72
N TYR A 276 -10.34 -0.89 6.67
CA TYR A 276 -10.39 -0.53 8.08
C TYR A 276 -9.12 -0.97 8.80
N ASP A 277 -8.58 -0.09 9.63
CA ASP A 277 -7.49 -0.42 10.56
C ASP A 277 -7.65 0.35 11.88
N GLU A 278 -7.18 -0.24 12.98
CA GLU A 278 -7.06 0.44 14.27
C GLU A 278 -5.83 1.35 14.31
N VAL A 279 -4.85 1.12 13.42
CA VAL A 279 -3.72 2.03 13.21
C VAL A 279 -4.14 3.13 12.24
N VAL A 280 -4.18 4.37 12.73
CA VAL A 280 -4.71 5.54 11.99
C VAL A 280 -4.06 5.72 10.61
N SER A 281 -2.75 5.54 10.51
CA SER A 281 -2.04 5.68 9.22
C SER A 281 -2.39 4.60 8.20
N LEU A 282 -2.95 3.47 8.61
CA LEU A 282 -3.36 2.36 7.74
C LEU A 282 -4.89 2.30 7.52
N ASP A 283 -5.64 3.23 8.13
CA ASP A 283 -7.10 3.33 8.00
C ASP A 283 -7.49 4.17 6.78
N LEU A 284 -7.97 3.49 5.73
CA LEU A 284 -8.30 4.13 4.45
C LEU A 284 -9.69 4.78 4.43
N ARG A 285 -10.38 4.86 5.58
CA ARG A 285 -11.66 5.57 5.70
C ARG A 285 -11.52 7.09 5.58
N LYS A 286 -10.33 7.63 5.88
CA LYS A 286 -10.12 9.06 6.13
C LYS A 286 -9.31 9.79 5.07
N ASP A 287 -8.82 9.09 4.06
CA ASP A 287 -7.98 9.67 3.00
C ASP A 287 -8.76 10.64 2.07
N THR A 288 -10.03 10.96 2.35
CA THR A 288 -10.78 12.06 1.70
C THR A 288 -10.67 13.41 2.43
N HIS A 289 -10.13 13.46 3.65
CA HIS A 289 -10.10 14.67 4.48
C HIS A 289 -8.80 14.83 5.29
N HIS A 290 -7.69 15.20 4.65
CA HIS A 290 -6.64 15.99 5.30
C HIS A 290 -6.40 17.22 4.43
N ASN A 291 -6.99 18.34 4.86
CA ASN A 291 -6.46 19.65 4.54
C ASN A 291 -5.13 19.75 5.27
N ASP A 292 -4.08 20.06 4.52
CA ASP A 292 -2.89 20.68 5.08
C ASP A 292 -3.30 22.13 5.39
N ASP A 293 -3.89 22.38 6.56
CA ASP A 293 -4.09 23.72 7.13
C ASP A 293 -3.20 23.81 8.38
N ASP A 294 -1.88 23.83 8.17
CA ASP A 294 -0.94 24.46 9.11
C ASP A 294 -0.94 25.96 8.79
N GLU A 295 -1.92 26.70 9.32
CA GLU A 295 -1.80 28.15 9.50
C GLU A 295 -2.19 28.49 10.94
N ASP A 296 -1.18 28.45 11.82
CA ASP A 296 -1.16 29.18 13.08
C ASP A 296 -1.26 30.68 12.77
N TYR A 297 -2.46 31.26 12.86
CA TYR A 297 -2.60 32.70 13.08
C TYR A 297 -2.60 32.96 14.58
N ASP A 298 -1.41 33.21 15.11
CA ASP A 298 -1.27 33.99 16.33
C ASP A 298 -1.50 35.47 16.00
N ASP A 299 -2.53 35.99 16.65
CA ASP A 299 -3.04 37.35 16.61
C ASP A 299 -2.23 38.18 17.62
N GLU A 300 -1.23 38.96 17.17
CA GLU A 300 -0.73 40.13 17.92
C GLU A 300 -0.32 41.28 16.98
N ASP A 301 -1.13 42.35 17.03
CA ASP A 301 -0.85 43.71 16.56
C ASP A 301 0.43 44.30 17.18
N VAL A 302 1.45 44.66 16.40
CA VAL A 302 2.31 45.85 16.66
C VAL A 302 2.91 46.41 15.35
N VAL A 303 2.53 47.65 15.05
CA VAL A 303 3.14 48.66 14.15
C VAL A 303 4.66 48.82 14.28
N ASP A 304 5.40 48.94 13.18
CA ASP A 304 6.25 50.12 12.90
C ASP A 304 6.77 50.13 11.44
N ASP A 305 6.89 51.35 10.92
CA ASP A 305 7.39 51.73 9.60
C ASP A 305 8.92 51.50 9.48
N THR A 306 9.40 51.11 8.30
CA THR A 306 10.55 51.76 7.65
C THR A 306 10.62 51.40 6.17
N GLU A 307 10.70 52.45 5.36
CA GLU A 307 11.03 52.50 3.94
C GLU A 307 12.53 52.18 3.69
N ASP A 308 12.90 52.20 2.40
CA ASP A 308 14.25 52.28 1.82
C ASP A 308 14.97 50.92 1.67
N ASP A 309 15.64 50.57 0.57
CA ASP A 309 15.94 51.19 -0.73
C ASP A 309 16.64 50.07 -1.55
N ASP A 310 16.53 50.15 -2.89
CA ASP A 310 17.61 49.96 -3.90
C ASP A 310 18.44 48.64 -3.90
N ASP A 311 18.96 48.08 -4.99
CA ASP A 311 19.12 48.42 -6.41
C ASP A 311 19.75 47.17 -7.07
N ASP A 312 19.61 47.06 -8.40
CA ASP A 312 20.61 46.61 -9.38
C ASP A 312 21.23 45.19 -9.26
N ASP A 313 21.67 44.49 -10.30
CA ASP A 313 21.62 44.55 -11.76
C ASP A 313 22.40 43.30 -12.25
N ASP A 314 22.32 43.04 -13.55
CA ASP A 314 23.30 42.34 -14.41
C ASP A 314 23.44 40.81 -14.26
N ASP A 315 23.06 40.00 -15.25
CA ASP A 315 23.56 39.85 -16.65
C ASP A 315 24.71 38.82 -16.76
N ASP A 316 24.79 38.27 -17.97
CA ASP A 316 25.87 37.46 -18.58
C ASP A 316 25.69 35.92 -18.59
N ASP A 317 24.98 35.48 -19.64
CA ASP A 317 25.51 34.77 -20.83
C ASP A 317 26.84 33.98 -20.72
N ASP A 318 26.82 32.80 -21.39
CA ASP A 318 27.85 32.19 -22.25
C ASP A 318 27.71 30.65 -22.14
N ASP A 319 27.08 29.97 -23.09
CA ASP A 319 27.58 29.57 -24.42
C ASP A 319 28.57 28.39 -24.41
N ASP A 320 28.39 27.56 -25.43
CA ASP A 320 29.35 26.62 -26.04
C ASP A 320 29.66 25.31 -25.29
N ASP A 321 29.88 24.17 -25.94
CA ASP A 321 29.58 23.57 -27.24
C ASP A 321 30.24 22.16 -27.17
N ASP A 322 30.06 21.38 -28.23
CA ASP A 322 30.85 20.19 -28.62
C ASP A 322 30.52 18.86 -27.90
N ASP A 323 29.82 17.93 -28.56
CA ASP A 323 30.30 17.05 -29.65
C ASP A 323 31.33 16.01 -29.17
N ASP A 324 30.95 14.73 -29.27
CA ASP A 324 31.73 13.65 -29.91
C ASP A 324 31.17 12.28 -29.48
N ASP A 325 30.35 11.73 -30.38
CA ASP A 325 30.63 10.51 -31.14
C ASP A 325 31.27 9.26 -30.48
N ASP A 326 30.71 8.14 -30.93
CA ASP A 326 31.38 6.91 -31.31
C ASP A 326 31.68 5.80 -30.25
N ASP A 327 30.78 4.81 -30.34
CA ASP A 327 31.10 3.47 -30.84
C ASP A 327 31.70 2.38 -29.93
N ASN A 328 31.05 1.21 -30.12
CA ASN A 328 31.58 -0.16 -30.12
C ASN A 328 31.90 -0.77 -28.75
N ASP A 329 31.08 -1.72 -28.34
CA ASP A 329 31.24 -3.17 -28.59
C ASP A 329 32.21 -3.73 -27.55
N ASP A 330 31.69 -4.62 -26.70
CA ASP A 330 32.19 -6.00 -26.61
C ASP A 330 31.75 -6.69 -25.31
N ASP A 331 31.42 -7.97 -25.52
CA ASP A 331 31.57 -9.10 -24.61
C ASP A 331 30.51 -9.38 -23.54
N ASP A 332 29.59 -10.27 -23.93
CA ASP A 332 29.56 -11.65 -23.45
C ASP A 332 29.91 -11.90 -21.97
N VAL A 333 28.89 -12.16 -21.15
CA VAL A 333 28.86 -13.43 -20.38
C VAL A 333 27.41 -13.79 -20.03
N ASP A 334 26.87 -14.76 -20.76
CA ASP A 334 25.77 -15.60 -20.27
C ASP A 334 26.28 -16.39 -19.05
N VAL A 335 25.76 -16.06 -17.87
CA VAL A 335 25.90 -16.92 -16.69
C VAL A 335 24.57 -17.62 -16.49
N ASP A 336 24.56 -18.88 -16.90
CA ASP A 336 23.59 -19.90 -16.52
C ASP A 336 23.59 -20.04 -14.98
N ASP A 337 22.57 -19.47 -14.32
CA ASP A 337 22.20 -19.88 -12.97
C ASP A 337 21.00 -20.83 -13.07
N ASP A 338 21.34 -22.12 -13.26
CA ASP A 338 20.51 -23.28 -12.97
C ASP A 338 20.18 -23.34 -11.47
N ASP A 339 19.20 -22.55 -11.03
CA ASP A 339 18.54 -22.77 -9.74
C ASP A 339 17.47 -23.87 -9.92
N ASN A 340 17.95 -25.12 -9.94
CA ASN A 340 17.17 -26.29 -9.54
C ASN A 340 16.83 -26.16 -8.04
N ASP A 341 15.76 -25.46 -7.73
CA ASP A 341 15.09 -25.63 -6.43
C ASP A 341 14.11 -26.80 -6.59
N ASP A 342 14.54 -27.95 -6.08
CA ASP A 342 13.74 -29.14 -5.82
C ASP A 342 12.48 -28.75 -5.01
N ASP A 343 11.34 -28.68 -5.70
CA ASP A 343 10.03 -28.72 -5.06
C ASP A 343 9.82 -30.15 -4.54
N ASP A 344 10.21 -30.37 -3.28
CA ASP A 344 9.77 -31.51 -2.45
C ASP A 344 8.23 -31.46 -2.36
N TYR A 345 7.57 -32.15 -3.28
CA TYR A 345 6.20 -32.58 -3.16
C TYR A 345 6.16 -33.76 -2.18
N ASP A 346 5.89 -33.48 -0.91
CA ASP A 346 5.40 -34.51 0.02
C ASP A 346 3.99 -34.95 -0.46
N GLU A 347 3.96 -36.00 -1.27
CA GLU A 347 2.80 -36.87 -1.46
C GLU A 347 2.57 -37.66 -0.16
N ASP A 348 1.71 -37.14 0.72
CA ASP A 348 1.11 -37.99 1.75
C ASP A 348 0.03 -38.87 1.11
N ASP A 349 0.48 -40.06 0.71
CA ASP A 349 -0.29 -41.29 0.61
C ASP A 349 -1.08 -41.51 1.92
N ASP A 350 -2.41 -41.39 1.86
CA ASP A 350 -3.29 -41.95 2.88
C ASP A 350 -4.44 -42.69 2.19
N ASP A 351 -4.11 -43.90 1.73
CA ASP A 351 -5.10 -44.91 1.35
C ASP A 351 -4.66 -46.29 1.87
N ALA A 352 -4.96 -46.59 3.15
CA ALA A 352 -5.15 -47.98 3.60
C ALA A 352 -5.89 -48.13 4.94
N ARG A 353 -7.19 -48.38 4.84
CA ARG A 353 -7.90 -49.52 5.48
C ARG A 353 -7.67 -49.77 6.99
N ARG A 354 -8.67 -49.40 7.81
CA ARG A 354 -9.59 -50.37 8.47
C ARG A 354 -10.75 -49.70 9.17
#